data_AF-A0A7X0EE95-F1
#
_entry.id   AF-A0A7X0EE95-F1
#
_cell.length_a   1.000
_cell.length_b   1.000
_cell.length_c   1.000
_cell.angle_alpha   90.00
_cell.angle_beta   90.00
_cell.angle_gamma   90.00
#
_symmetry.space_group_name_H-M   'P 1'
#
loop_
_entity.id
_entity.type
_entity.pdbx_description
1 polymer ?
#
loop_
_entity_poly.entity_id
_entity_poly.type
_entity_poly.pdbx_seq_one_letter_code
_entity_poly.pdbx_strand_id
1 'polypeptide(L)'
;MGKRVDRVLAVLLILGAGGHTAGSFRAYGDQPIVLLWSLCASVLVILLGAVNLLRSGRPADRALAWLSAGGLVAWMASCVAFAAIAGTWLEPHAVFFFLLSAGLLAFSLRTALRRESWPPPA
;
A
#
# COMPACT_ATOMS: atom_id res chain seq x y z
N MET A 1 16.96 8.20 -9.43
CA MET A 1 15.65 8.85 -9.14
C MET A 1 14.58 7.87 -8.66
N GLY A 2 14.23 6.83 -9.45
CA GLY A 2 13.10 5.94 -9.15
C GLY A 2 13.09 5.27 -7.77
N LYS A 3 14.26 4.82 -7.27
CA LYS A 3 14.36 4.21 -5.92
C LYS A 3 13.97 5.17 -4.79
N ARG A 4 14.27 6.47 -4.91
CA ARG A 4 13.91 7.46 -3.86
C ARG A 4 12.41 7.69 -3.85
N VAL A 5 11.80 7.83 -5.03
CA VAL A 5 10.34 8.00 -5.17
C VAL A 5 9.60 6.79 -4.61
N ASP A 6 10.02 5.57 -4.96
CA ASP A 6 9.47 4.31 -4.44
C ASP A 6 9.45 4.29 -2.89
N ARG A 7 10.59 4.64 -2.27
CA ARG A 7 10.69 4.72 -0.80
C ARG A 7 9.82 5.81 -0.20
N VAL A 8 9.76 6.99 -0.81
CA VAL A 8 8.92 8.09 -0.34
C VAL A 8 7.45 7.68 -0.38
N LEU A 9 6.98 7.06 -1.47
CA LEU A 9 5.60 6.56 -1.56
C LEU A 9 5.29 5.52 -0.48
N ALA A 10 6.22 4.61 -0.21
CA ALA A 10 6.04 3.59 0.83
C ALA A 10 6.01 4.20 2.24
N VAL A 11 6.85 5.21 2.52
CA VAL A 11 6.80 5.97 3.78
C VAL A 11 5.49 6.76 3.90
N LEU A 12 5.06 7.44 2.84
CA LEU A 12 3.79 8.17 2.82
C LEU A 12 2.60 7.22 3.07
N LEU A 13 2.65 5.99 2.56
CA LEU A 13 1.62 4.99 2.81
C LEU A 13 1.54 4.65 4.32
N ILE A 14 2.70 4.47 4.97
CA ILE A 14 2.80 4.22 6.42
C ILE A 14 2.30 5.42 7.23
N LEU A 15 2.72 6.64 6.87
CA LEU A 15 2.27 7.86 7.54
C LEU A 15 0.76 8.08 7.36
N GLY A 16 0.24 7.77 6.17
CA GLY A 16 -1.18 7.75 5.88
C GLY A 16 -1.94 6.83 6.82
N ALA A 17 -1.42 5.63 7.10
CA ALA A 17 -2.01 4.71 8.07
C ALA A 17 -2.06 5.27 9.49
N GLY A 18 -1.08 6.10 9.88
CA GLY A 18 -1.11 6.85 11.13
C GLY A 18 -2.27 7.86 11.17
N GLY A 19 -2.46 8.61 10.07
CA GLY A 19 -3.61 9.51 9.91
C GLY A 19 -4.95 8.77 9.96
N HIS A 20 -5.05 7.64 9.26
CA HIS A 20 -6.23 6.76 9.29
C HIS A 20 -6.50 6.26 10.71
N THR A 21 -5.49 5.75 11.42
CA THR A 21 -5.61 5.29 12.82
C THR A 21 -6.19 6.39 13.72
N ALA A 22 -5.62 7.60 13.66
CA ALA A 22 -6.12 8.74 14.45
C ALA A 22 -7.56 9.12 14.08
N GLY A 23 -7.90 9.08 12.78
CA GLY A 23 -9.26 9.26 12.28
C GLY A 23 -10.23 8.20 12.82
N SER A 24 -9.83 6.92 12.82
CA SER A 24 -10.64 5.80 13.30
C SER A 24 -11.00 5.94 14.78
N PHE A 25 -10.05 6.34 15.63
CA PHE A 25 -10.35 6.59 17.05
C PHE A 25 -11.36 7.72 17.23
N ARG A 26 -11.29 8.78 16.43
CA ARG A 26 -12.23 9.90 16.49
C ARG A 26 -13.61 9.52 15.96
N ALA A 27 -13.68 8.70 14.92
CA ALA A 27 -14.94 8.34 14.26
C ALA A 27 -15.68 7.16 14.93
N TYR A 28 -14.93 6.20 15.47
CA TYR A 28 -15.46 4.92 15.93
C TYR A 28 -15.10 4.59 17.38
N GLY A 29 -14.63 5.56 18.18
CA GLY A 29 -14.22 5.35 19.58
C GLY A 29 -15.27 4.64 20.44
N ASP A 30 -16.56 4.94 20.22
CA ASP A 30 -17.67 4.34 20.95
C ASP A 30 -18.24 3.07 20.28
N GLN A 31 -17.61 2.61 19.18
CA GLN A 31 -18.03 1.45 18.39
C GLN A 31 -16.88 0.44 18.31
N PRO A 32 -16.60 -0.33 19.38
CA PRO A 32 -15.35 -1.07 19.55
C PRO A 32 -15.08 -2.10 18.44
N ILE A 33 -16.13 -2.73 17.91
CA ILE A 33 -15.99 -3.71 16.82
C ILE A 33 -15.63 -3.01 15.50
N VAL A 34 -16.28 -1.89 15.19
CA VAL A 34 -15.97 -1.11 13.98
C VAL A 34 -14.57 -0.51 14.07
N LEU A 35 -14.20 0.00 15.24
CA LEU A 35 -12.86 0.48 15.53
C LEU A 35 -11.82 -0.62 15.29
N LEU A 36 -12.02 -1.82 15.84
CA LEU A 36 -11.09 -2.94 15.64
C LEU A 36 -10.88 -3.25 14.16
N TRP A 37 -11.95 -3.36 13.37
CA TRP A 37 -11.84 -3.59 11.92
C TRP A 37 -11.10 -2.45 11.19
N SER A 38 -11.34 -1.21 11.59
CA SER A 38 -10.64 -0.04 11.05
C SER A 38 -9.14 -0.06 11.43
N LEU A 39 -8.79 -0.51 12.64
CA LEU A 39 -7.39 -0.67 13.05
C LEU A 39 -6.69 -1.81 12.29
N CYS A 40 -7.40 -2.90 11.97
CA CYS A 40 -6.87 -3.96 11.10
C CYS A 40 -6.46 -3.41 9.73
N ALA A 41 -7.26 -2.50 9.15
CA ALA A 41 -6.90 -1.83 7.90
C ALA A 41 -5.61 -1.00 8.06
N SER A 42 -5.45 -0.30 9.18
CA SER A 42 -4.22 0.47 9.47
C SER A 42 -2.99 -0.44 9.55
N VAL A 43 -3.09 -1.57 10.24
CA VAL A 43 -2.02 -2.58 10.33
C VAL A 43 -1.65 -3.10 8.94
N LEU A 44 -2.65 -3.47 8.12
CA LEU A 44 -2.42 -3.95 6.75
C LEU A 44 -1.65 -2.92 5.92
N VAL A 45 -2.05 -1.64 5.97
CA VAL A 45 -1.40 -0.57 5.21
C VAL A 45 0.06 -0.35 5.66
N ILE A 46 0.31 -0.38 6.97
CA ILE A 46 1.68 -0.30 7.51
C ILE A 46 2.53 -1.46 6.98
N LEU A 47 2.00 -2.69 7.03
CA LEU A 47 2.68 -3.87 6.51
C LEU A 47 2.96 -3.77 5.01
N LEU A 48 1.99 -3.33 4.21
CA LEU A 48 2.18 -3.12 2.76
C LEU A 48 3.25 -2.06 2.47
N GLY A 49 3.28 -0.98 3.24
CA GLY A 49 4.33 0.03 3.15
C GLY A 49 5.70 -0.54 3.52
N ALA A 50 5.80 -1.29 4.62
CA ALA A 50 7.05 -1.92 5.07
C ALA A 50 7.59 -2.94 4.05
N VAL A 51 6.71 -3.79 3.50
CA VAL A 51 7.05 -4.77 2.46
C VAL A 51 7.55 -4.06 1.19
N ASN A 52 6.94 -2.94 0.78
CA ASN A 52 7.42 -2.15 -0.35
C ASN A 52 8.75 -1.45 -0.06
N LEU A 53 8.99 -0.98 1.18
CA LEU A 53 10.30 -0.46 1.58
C LEU A 53 11.39 -1.54 1.49
N LEU A 54 11.11 -2.75 1.95
CA LEU A 54 12.03 -3.89 1.82
C LEU A 54 12.28 -4.22 0.34
N ARG A 55 11.22 -4.31 -0.47
CA ARG A 55 11.31 -4.54 -1.93
C ARG A 55 12.21 -3.51 -2.60
N SER A 56 12.09 -2.23 -2.24
CA SER A 56 12.92 -1.15 -2.83
C SER A 56 14.43 -1.35 -2.61
N GLY A 57 14.81 -2.11 -1.56
CA GLY A 57 16.19 -2.46 -1.25
C GLY A 57 16.67 -3.77 -1.90
N ARG A 58 15.75 -4.60 -2.41
CA ARG A 58 16.01 -5.94 -2.95
C ARG A 58 15.51 -6.05 -4.40
N PRO A 59 16.12 -5.34 -5.37
CA PRO A 59 15.61 -5.25 -6.74
C PRO A 59 15.67 -6.55 -7.55
N ALA A 60 16.39 -7.57 -7.08
CA ALA A 60 16.43 -8.91 -7.69
C ALA A 60 15.39 -9.88 -7.11
N ASP A 61 14.73 -9.52 -6.00
CA ASP A 61 13.76 -10.38 -5.32
C ASP A 61 12.38 -10.27 -5.98
N ARG A 62 12.16 -11.10 -7.01
CA ARG A 62 10.91 -11.11 -7.79
C ARG A 62 9.72 -11.65 -7.00
N ALA A 63 9.95 -12.58 -6.08
CA ALA A 63 8.90 -13.11 -5.21
C ALA A 63 8.35 -12.01 -4.30
N LEU A 64 9.23 -11.25 -3.64
CA LEU A 64 8.85 -10.09 -2.85
C LEU A 64 8.15 -9.02 -3.68
N ALA A 65 8.57 -8.84 -4.94
CA ALA A 65 7.92 -7.90 -5.86
C ALA A 65 6.49 -8.31 -6.23
N TRP A 66 6.24 -9.58 -6.51
CA TRP A 66 4.90 -10.10 -6.75
C TRP A 66 4.02 -10.06 -5.51
N LEU A 67 4.56 -10.39 -4.34
CA LEU A 67 3.84 -10.27 -3.07
C LEU A 67 3.42 -8.82 -2.80
N SER A 68 4.34 -7.88 -3.02
CA SER A 68 4.06 -6.44 -2.91
C SER A 68 2.95 -6.02 -3.88
N ALA A 69 3.03 -6.45 -5.15
CA ALA A 69 2.04 -6.12 -6.17
C ALA A 69 0.65 -6.68 -5.83
N GLY A 70 0.57 -7.96 -5.46
CA GLY A 70 -0.69 -8.60 -5.09
C GLY A 70 -1.35 -7.94 -3.89
N GLY A 71 -0.57 -7.64 -2.85
CA GLY A 71 -1.06 -6.92 -1.67
C GLY A 71 -1.58 -5.52 -1.99
N LEU A 72 -0.90 -4.78 -2.86
CA LEU A 72 -1.34 -3.45 -3.31
C LEU A 72 -2.63 -3.51 -4.14
N VAL A 73 -2.79 -4.51 -5.02
CA VAL A 73 -4.03 -4.72 -5.79
C VAL A 73 -5.20 -5.02 -4.85
N ALA A 74 -5.01 -5.92 -3.87
CA ALA A 74 -6.04 -6.22 -2.89
C ALA A 74 -6.44 -4.98 -2.09
N TRP A 75 -5.47 -4.17 -1.66
CA TRP A 75 -5.74 -2.93 -0.95
C TRP A 75 -6.44 -1.87 -1.79
N MET A 76 -6.08 -1.73 -3.07
CA MET A 76 -6.78 -0.85 -4.01
C MET A 76 -8.23 -1.27 -4.20
N ALA A 77 -8.52 -2.57 -4.26
CA ALA A 77 -9.89 -3.08 -4.28
C ALA A 77 -10.67 -2.71 -3.01
N SER A 78 -10.02 -2.78 -1.83
CA SER A 78 -10.61 -2.31 -0.57
C SER A 78 -10.91 -0.80 -0.59
N CYS A 79 -10.03 0.02 -1.18
CA CYS A 79 -10.27 1.46 -1.33
C CYS A 79 -11.50 1.75 -2.22
N VAL A 80 -11.64 1.01 -3.33
CA VAL A 80 -12.80 1.13 -4.24
C VAL A 80 -14.09 0.70 -3.53
N ALA A 81 -14.06 -0.43 -2.81
CA ALA A 81 -15.21 -0.89 -2.04
C ALA A 81 -15.62 0.12 -0.96
N PHE A 82 -14.64 0.69 -0.25
CA PHE A 82 -14.90 1.72 0.76
C PHE A 82 -15.54 2.97 0.15
N ALA A 83 -15.01 3.47 -0.97
CA ALA A 83 -15.58 4.64 -1.66
C ALA A 83 -17.02 4.38 -2.13
N ALA A 84 -17.32 3.17 -2.62
CA ALA A 84 -18.67 2.75 -2.99
C ALA A 84 -19.62 2.75 -1.78
N ILE A 85 -19.18 2.20 -0.64
CA ILE A 85 -19.96 2.17 0.61
C ILE A 85 -20.17 3.58 1.17
N ALA A 86 -19.16 4.45 1.06
CA ALA A 86 -19.24 5.84 1.51
C ALA A 86 -20.21 6.70 0.68
N GLY A 87 -20.68 6.19 -0.47
CA GLY A 87 -21.59 6.91 -1.36
C GLY A 87 -20.90 7.99 -2.22
N THR A 88 -19.57 8.06 -2.20
CA THR A 88 -18.79 9.00 -3.02
C THR A 88 -17.49 8.35 -3.50
N TRP A 89 -17.31 8.34 -4.82
CA TRP A 89 -16.10 7.81 -5.46
C TRP A 89 -14.85 8.65 -5.22
N LEU A 90 -15.02 9.90 -4.79
CA LEU A 90 -13.95 10.85 -4.52
C LEU A 90 -13.71 11.06 -3.02
N GLU A 91 -14.01 10.03 -2.21
CA GLU A 91 -13.74 10.08 -0.78
C GLU A 91 -12.22 10.32 -0.54
N PRO A 92 -11.81 11.46 0.07
CA PRO A 92 -10.41 11.88 0.06
C PRO A 92 -9.44 10.85 0.63
N HIS A 93 -9.88 10.14 1.67
CA HIS A 93 -9.10 9.08 2.31
C HIS A 93 -8.82 7.91 1.35
N ALA A 94 -9.86 7.42 0.67
CA ALA A 94 -9.74 6.32 -0.28
C ALA A 94 -8.88 6.70 -1.48
N VAL A 95 -9.10 7.90 -2.03
CA VAL A 95 -8.31 8.42 -3.16
C VAL A 95 -6.83 8.52 -2.81
N PHE A 96 -6.51 9.07 -1.63
CA PHE A 96 -5.13 9.19 -1.17
C PHE A 96 -4.41 7.83 -1.12
N PHE A 97 -5.02 6.84 -0.45
CA PHE A 97 -4.44 5.50 -0.36
C PHE A 97 -4.35 4.82 -1.72
N PHE A 98 -5.37 4.94 -2.55
CA PHE A 98 -5.39 4.36 -3.88
C PHE A 98 -4.26 4.89 -4.75
N LEU A 99 -4.02 6.21 -4.76
CA LEU A 99 -2.97 6.83 -5.57
C LEU A 99 -1.57 6.41 -5.13
N LEU A 100 -1.31 6.38 -3.82
CA LEU A 100 -0.03 5.88 -3.29
C LEU A 100 0.19 4.41 -3.66
N SER A 101 -0.84 3.59 -3.52
CA SER A 101 -0.77 2.17 -3.85
C SER A 101 -0.59 1.94 -5.35
N ALA A 102 -1.24 2.72 -6.22
CA ALA A 102 -1.05 2.65 -7.66
C ALA A 102 0.40 3.00 -8.05
N GLY A 103 0.99 4.03 -7.43
CA GLY A 103 2.40 4.38 -7.62
C GLY A 103 3.35 3.25 -7.22
N LEU A 104 3.15 2.67 -6.04
CA LEU A 104 3.94 1.53 -5.55
C LEU A 104 3.72 0.27 -6.38
N LEU A 105 2.52 0.07 -6.93
CA LEU A 105 2.19 -1.06 -7.78
C LEU A 105 2.99 -0.98 -9.08
N ALA A 106 3.10 0.19 -9.69
CA ALA A 106 3.93 0.39 -10.87
C ALA A 106 5.40 0.03 -10.62
N PHE A 107 5.97 0.43 -9.46
CA PHE A 107 7.33 0.02 -9.09
C PHE A 107 7.45 -1.48 -8.82
N SER A 108 6.47 -2.07 -8.14
CA SER A 108 6.43 -3.51 -7.85
C SER A 108 6.36 -4.34 -9.13
N LEU A 109 5.46 -3.99 -10.05
CA LEU A 109 5.34 -4.65 -11.36
C LEU A 109 6.59 -4.47 -12.20
N ARG A 110 7.20 -3.27 -12.21
CA ARG A 110 8.48 -3.05 -12.90
C ARG A 110 9.57 -3.98 -12.38
N THR A 111 9.65 -4.23 -11.07
CA THR A 111 10.62 -5.18 -10.51
C THR A 111 10.23 -6.63 -10.85
N ALA A 112 8.97 -6.99 -10.68
CA ALA A 112 8.48 -8.35 -10.89
C ALA A 112 8.61 -8.84 -12.35
N LEU A 113 8.42 -7.92 -13.30
CA LEU A 113 8.45 -8.18 -14.74
C LEU A 113 9.84 -8.03 -15.38
N ARG A 114 10.87 -7.62 -14.62
CA ARG A 114 12.25 -7.63 -15.13
C ARG A 114 12.62 -9.06 -15.53
N ARG A 115 13.04 -9.23 -16.79
CA ARG A 115 13.62 -10.49 -17.26
C ARG A 115 14.96 -10.71 -16.54
N GLU A 116 15.14 -11.87 -15.96
CA GLU A 116 16.47 -12.35 -15.59
C GLU A 116 17.24 -12.57 -16.90
N SER A 117 18.28 -11.79 -17.13
CA SER A 117 19.31 -12.18 -18.08
C SER A 117 20.09 -13.31 -17.42
N TRP A 118 19.85 -14.54 -17.86
CA TRP A 118 20.73 -15.65 -17.57
C TRP A 118 21.82 -15.69 -18.66
N PRO A 119 23.13 -15.73 -18.32
CA PRO A 119 23.71 -15.72 -16.97
C PRO A 119 23.73 -14.31 -16.34
N PRO A 120 23.79 -14.20 -15.00
CA PRO A 120 23.97 -12.91 -14.32
C PRO A 120 25.29 -12.25 -14.77
N PRO A 121 25.33 -10.91 -14.92
CA PRO A 121 26.56 -10.21 -15.25
C PRO A 121 27.63 -10.48 -14.19
N ALA A 122 28.84 -10.80 -14.64
CA ALA A 122 30.02 -11.08 -13.82
C ALA A 122 30.49 -9.87 -13.00
#